data_AF-A0A1R3HST3-F1
#
_entry.id   AF-A0A1R3HST3-F1
#
_cell.length_a   1.000
_cell.length_b   1.000
_cell.length_c   1.000
_cell.angle_alpha   90.00
_cell.angle_beta   90.00
_cell.angle_gamma   90.00
#
_symmetry.space_group_name_H-M   'P 1'
#
loop_
_entity.id
_entity.type
_entity.pdbx_description
1 polymer ?
#
loop_
_entity_poly.entity_id
_entity_poly.type
_entity_poly.pdbx_seq_one_letter_code
_entity_poly.pdbx_strand_id
1 'polypeptide(L)'
;MALAVPDKGGSIKVVIPHDCMHRFSSDKVVEGKVYKILHFEVLDRKKKYKSIPAEFTIYFNSSTKLIELTEGINKYPRYFFRFADMIEIRERSEKDPVFTNVIGMFVGYGEPIAISVDSGMRMSDKVDVNLRLLSDEILRVSFWVSHISHLNLAEFAAMPQKPIFVVAETKFLSSLSATKVYVNPDIPEAEEIRHRFKNYLAPEHTSQSLASTNAKDAVILELLYLTLEKAQGQKFRVEAEVTEVDTTNGRYYESCPDCHLKLPPAKGGGYSCIQHGPVTPKLV
;
A
#
# COMPACT_ATOMS: atom_id res chain seq x y z
N MET A 1 15.96 -11.53 -6.38
CA MET A 1 15.88 -11.29 -7.83
C MET A 1 14.96 -12.33 -8.44
N ALA A 2 13.96 -11.88 -9.19
CA ALA A 2 13.06 -12.71 -9.97
C ALA A 2 13.48 -12.66 -11.44
N LEU A 3 13.39 -13.77 -12.17
CA LEU A 3 13.56 -13.81 -13.62
C LEU A 3 12.24 -14.16 -14.29
N ALA A 4 11.90 -13.43 -15.34
CA ALA A 4 10.82 -13.80 -16.25
C ALA A 4 11.33 -14.83 -17.28
N VAL A 5 10.51 -15.83 -17.58
CA VAL A 5 10.79 -16.88 -18.55
C VAL A 5 9.87 -16.66 -19.75
N PRO A 6 10.39 -16.21 -20.91
CA PRO A 6 9.58 -15.76 -22.03
C PRO A 6 8.72 -16.88 -22.64
N ASP A 7 9.29 -18.07 -22.85
CA ASP A 7 8.64 -19.14 -23.64
C ASP A 7 7.47 -19.81 -22.92
N LYS A 8 7.28 -19.56 -21.62
CA LYS A 8 6.23 -20.18 -20.80
C LYS A 8 5.39 -19.18 -19.99
N GLY A 9 5.60 -17.87 -20.17
CA GLY A 9 4.87 -16.84 -19.41
C GLY A 9 5.05 -16.93 -17.89
N GLY A 10 6.15 -17.52 -17.43
CA GLY A 10 6.39 -17.79 -16.01
C GLY A 10 7.47 -16.89 -15.41
N SER A 11 7.62 -16.94 -14.09
CA SER A 11 8.79 -16.38 -13.41
C SER A 11 9.37 -17.38 -12.42
N ILE A 12 10.66 -17.24 -12.13
CA ILE A 12 11.37 -18.06 -11.16
C ILE A 12 12.26 -17.21 -10.27
N LYS A 13 12.32 -17.58 -8.99
CA LYS A 13 13.21 -16.93 -8.04
C LYS A 13 14.64 -17.41 -8.27
N VAL A 14 15.58 -16.46 -8.23
CA VAL A 14 17.02 -16.74 -8.24
C VAL A 14 17.63 -16.28 -6.94
N VAL A 15 18.47 -17.13 -6.37
CA VAL A 15 19.28 -16.85 -5.18
C VAL A 15 20.74 -16.95 -5.57
N ILE A 16 21.51 -15.94 -5.17
CA ILE A 16 22.97 -15.93 -5.27
C ILE A 16 23.50 -16.14 -3.85
N PRO A 17 23.99 -17.34 -3.51
CA PRO A 17 24.61 -17.61 -2.22
C PRO A 17 25.78 -16.66 -1.95
N HIS A 18 26.01 -16.39 -0.66
CA HIS A 18 27.09 -15.50 -0.21
C HIS A 18 28.46 -15.92 -0.77
N ASP A 19 28.74 -17.22 -0.80
CA ASP A 19 30.05 -17.77 -1.21
C ASP A 19 30.42 -17.46 -2.66
N CYS A 20 29.43 -17.26 -3.55
CA CYS A 20 29.67 -16.89 -4.94
C CYS A 20 29.22 -15.47 -5.29
N MET A 21 28.71 -14.70 -4.31
CA MET A 21 28.17 -13.34 -4.51
C MET A 21 29.20 -12.40 -5.14
N HIS A 22 30.48 -12.49 -4.74
CA HIS A 22 31.57 -11.68 -5.30
C HIS A 22 31.75 -11.83 -6.83
N ARG A 23 31.27 -12.95 -7.42
CA ARG A 23 31.30 -13.18 -8.87
C ARG A 23 30.18 -12.47 -9.60
N PHE A 24 29.10 -12.15 -8.88
CA PHE A 24 27.83 -11.64 -9.41
C PHE A 24 27.40 -10.35 -8.69
N SER A 25 28.38 -9.54 -8.29
CA SER A 25 28.19 -8.22 -7.70
C SER A 25 27.20 -7.36 -8.50
N SER A 26 26.64 -6.33 -7.86
CA SER A 26 25.54 -5.51 -8.40
C SER A 26 25.82 -4.81 -9.73
N ASP A 27 27.10 -4.65 -10.10
CA ASP A 27 27.56 -4.14 -11.40
C ASP A 27 27.46 -5.18 -12.54
N LYS A 28 27.45 -6.47 -12.20
CA LYS A 28 27.42 -7.58 -13.17
C LYS A 28 26.02 -8.11 -13.43
N VAL A 29 25.12 -7.97 -12.46
CA VAL A 29 23.71 -8.36 -12.58
C VAL A 29 22.86 -7.13 -12.37
N VAL A 30 22.48 -6.51 -13.48
CA VAL A 30 21.79 -5.22 -13.49
C VAL A 30 20.32 -5.41 -13.84
N GLU A 31 19.45 -4.79 -13.06
CA GLU A 31 18.00 -4.80 -13.31
C GLU A 31 17.70 -4.20 -14.70
N GLY A 32 16.77 -4.83 -15.44
CA GLY A 32 16.39 -4.42 -16.79
C GLY A 32 17.27 -4.98 -17.92
N LYS A 33 18.41 -5.61 -17.60
CA LYS A 33 19.21 -6.34 -18.60
C LYS A 33 18.75 -7.80 -18.71
N VAL A 34 18.96 -8.39 -19.89
CA VAL A 34 18.59 -9.78 -20.18
C VAL A 34 19.85 -10.65 -20.16
N TYR A 35 19.77 -11.78 -19.46
CA TYR A 35 20.91 -12.70 -19.34
C TYR A 35 20.52 -14.13 -19.70
N LYS A 36 21.37 -14.79 -20.48
CA LYS A 36 21.40 -16.24 -20.60
C LYS A 36 22.19 -16.81 -19.43
N ILE A 37 21.54 -17.67 -18.65
CA ILE A 37 22.10 -18.26 -17.43
C ILE A 37 22.39 -19.74 -17.71
N LEU A 38 23.61 -20.17 -17.41
CA LEU A 38 24.09 -21.53 -17.63
C LEU A 38 24.69 -22.10 -16.35
N HIS A 39 24.63 -23.42 -16.21
CA HIS A 39 25.27 -24.17 -15.11
C HIS A 39 24.82 -23.71 -13.72
N PHE A 40 23.52 -23.72 -13.49
CA PHE A 40 22.91 -23.38 -12.20
C PHE A 40 22.31 -24.61 -11.55
N GLU A 41 22.01 -24.51 -10.26
CA GLU A 41 21.29 -25.53 -9.50
C GLU A 41 19.81 -25.21 -9.41
N VAL A 42 18.97 -26.24 -9.48
CA VAL A 42 17.53 -26.13 -9.26
C VAL A 42 17.20 -26.91 -8.01
N LEU A 43 16.64 -26.24 -7.01
CA LEU A 43 16.22 -26.85 -5.76
C LEU A 43 14.75 -26.56 -5.49
N ASP A 44 14.13 -27.39 -4.66
CA ASP A 44 12.79 -27.15 -4.16
C ASP A 44 12.70 -25.77 -3.50
N ARG A 45 11.59 -25.07 -3.75
CA ARG A 45 11.34 -23.78 -3.12
C ARG A 45 11.23 -23.96 -1.60
N LYS A 46 12.04 -23.20 -0.86
CA LYS A 46 11.92 -23.10 0.61
C LYS A 46 10.53 -22.57 0.97
N LYS A 47 9.89 -23.17 1.99
CA LYS A 47 8.53 -22.82 2.44
C LYS A 47 8.38 -21.37 2.96
N LYS A 48 9.48 -20.70 3.33
CA LYS A 48 9.49 -19.33 3.86
C LYS A 48 9.73 -18.30 2.74
N TYR A 49 8.98 -17.19 2.76
CA TYR A 49 9.10 -16.02 1.87
C TYR A 49 8.82 -16.33 0.39
N LYS A 50 7.52 -16.47 0.06
CA LYS A 50 7.03 -16.81 -1.27
C LYS A 50 6.97 -15.56 -2.16
N SER A 51 8.06 -15.24 -2.86
CA SER A 51 8.06 -14.13 -3.84
C SER A 51 7.22 -14.45 -5.07
N ILE A 52 7.23 -15.72 -5.49
CA ILE A 52 6.60 -16.20 -6.72
C ILE A 52 5.96 -17.56 -6.43
N PRO A 53 4.78 -17.88 -7.00
CA PRO A 53 4.16 -19.20 -6.94
C PRO A 53 4.89 -20.27 -7.78
N ALA A 54 6.23 -20.26 -7.83
CA ALA A 54 7.03 -21.28 -8.49
C ALA A 54 7.36 -22.42 -7.53
N GLU A 55 7.37 -23.67 -8.01
CA GLU A 55 7.73 -24.85 -7.21
C GLU A 55 9.23 -24.93 -6.93
N PHE A 56 10.03 -24.38 -7.83
CA PHE A 56 11.49 -24.45 -7.80
C PHE A 56 12.14 -23.08 -7.65
N THR A 57 13.38 -23.07 -7.17
CA THR A 57 14.25 -21.89 -7.06
C THR A 57 15.59 -22.22 -7.70
N ILE A 58 16.11 -21.27 -8.49
CA ILE A 58 17.44 -21.39 -9.07
C ILE A 58 18.48 -20.85 -8.08
N TYR A 59 19.57 -21.59 -7.90
CA TYR A 59 20.72 -21.20 -7.10
C TYR A 59 21.96 -21.08 -7.98
N PHE A 60 22.68 -19.97 -7.83
CA PHE A 60 23.98 -19.82 -8.47
C PHE A 60 25.06 -20.55 -7.67
N ASN A 61 26.03 -21.10 -8.38
CA ASN A 61 27.20 -21.75 -7.80
C ASN A 61 28.49 -21.28 -8.48
N SER A 62 29.62 -21.89 -8.12
CA SER A 62 30.94 -21.59 -8.68
C SER A 62 31.04 -21.85 -10.19
N SER A 63 30.19 -22.70 -10.75
CA SER A 63 30.16 -23.04 -12.18
C SER A 63 29.20 -22.17 -13.00
N THR A 64 28.29 -21.45 -12.34
CA THR A 64 27.29 -20.61 -13.02
C THR A 64 27.95 -19.56 -13.91
N LYS A 65 27.40 -19.42 -15.12
CA LYS A 65 27.79 -18.42 -16.11
C LYS A 65 26.61 -17.55 -16.49
N LEU A 66 26.87 -16.25 -16.59
CA LEU A 66 25.93 -15.25 -17.10
C LEU A 66 26.48 -14.69 -18.41
N ILE A 67 25.63 -14.68 -19.44
CA ILE A 67 25.93 -14.07 -20.73
C ILE A 67 24.84 -13.02 -20.97
N GLU A 68 25.22 -11.74 -20.93
CA GLU A 68 24.30 -10.66 -21.27
C GLU A 68 23.87 -10.78 -22.74
N LEU A 69 22.59 -10.65 -23.00
CA LEU A 69 22.02 -10.63 -24.34
C LEU A 69 21.72 -9.17 -24.71
N THR A 70 22.25 -8.74 -25.85
CA THR A 70 22.00 -7.40 -26.42
C THR A 70 21.06 -7.45 -27.63
N GLU A 71 20.93 -8.61 -28.28
CA GLU A 71 20.09 -8.82 -29.46
C GLU A 71 18.82 -9.59 -29.11
N GLY A 72 17.71 -9.24 -29.76
CA GLY A 72 16.43 -9.93 -29.58
C GLY A 72 15.85 -9.81 -28.17
N ILE A 73 16.25 -8.79 -27.40
CA ILE A 73 15.79 -8.55 -26.03
C ILE A 73 14.29 -8.19 -25.95
N ASN A 74 13.74 -7.67 -27.04
CA ASN A 74 12.34 -7.20 -27.13
C ASN A 74 11.31 -8.33 -26.93
N LYS A 75 11.73 -9.59 -27.07
CA LYS A 75 10.87 -10.76 -26.82
C LYS A 75 10.72 -11.08 -25.33
N TYR A 76 11.51 -10.46 -24.46
CA TYR A 76 11.43 -10.63 -23.02
C TYR A 76 10.63 -9.47 -22.43
N PRO A 77 9.61 -9.74 -21.60
CA PRO A 77 8.87 -8.68 -20.94
C PRO A 77 9.81 -7.94 -19.98
N ARG A 78 9.84 -6.61 -20.07
CA ARG A 78 10.65 -5.75 -19.19
C ARG A 78 10.23 -5.89 -17.73
N TYR A 79 8.94 -6.05 -17.50
CA TYR A 79 8.34 -6.20 -16.19
C TYR A 79 7.59 -7.53 -16.10
N PHE A 80 7.65 -8.15 -14.93
CA PHE A 80 6.77 -9.27 -14.60
C PHE A 80 6.16 -9.00 -13.23
N PHE A 81 4.90 -8.59 -13.24
CA PHE A 81 4.13 -8.37 -12.03
C PHE A 81 3.00 -9.39 -11.97
N ARG A 82 2.78 -9.92 -10.76
CA ARG A 82 1.57 -10.66 -10.43
C ARG A 82 0.77 -9.80 -9.47
N PHE A 83 -0.11 -8.98 -10.01
CA PHE A 83 -0.96 -8.09 -9.22
C PHE A 83 -2.00 -8.90 -8.48
N ALA A 84 -2.22 -8.52 -7.23
CA ALA A 84 -3.24 -9.11 -6.39
C ALA A 84 -4.50 -8.27 -6.43
N ASP A 85 -5.65 -8.94 -6.56
CA ASP A 85 -6.94 -8.28 -6.34
C ASP A 85 -7.25 -8.16 -4.84
N MET A 86 -8.37 -7.49 -4.53
CA MET A 86 -8.77 -7.26 -3.14
C MET A 86 -9.19 -8.53 -2.40
N ILE A 87 -9.64 -9.58 -3.10
CA ILE A 87 -9.98 -10.86 -2.48
C ILE A 87 -8.69 -11.55 -2.05
N GLU A 88 -7.73 -11.69 -2.97
CA GLU A 88 -6.40 -12.25 -2.69
C GLU A 88 -5.66 -11.47 -1.59
N ILE A 89 -5.79 -10.13 -1.57
CA ILE A 89 -5.18 -9.29 -0.52
C ILE A 89 -5.77 -9.60 0.86
N ARG A 90 -7.10 -9.73 0.97
CA ARG A 90 -7.79 -9.99 2.23
C ARG A 90 -7.52 -11.39 2.78
N GLU A 91 -7.30 -12.36 1.90
CA GLU A 91 -6.98 -13.74 2.29
C GLU A 91 -5.53 -13.92 2.77
N ARG A 92 -4.66 -12.92 2.59
CA ARG A 92 -3.27 -13.01 3.04
C ARG A 92 -3.18 -13.05 4.56
N SER A 93 -2.48 -14.06 5.08
CA SER A 93 -2.25 -14.23 6.52
C SER A 93 -0.78 -14.20 6.87
N GLU A 94 -0.46 -13.76 8.10
CA GLU A 94 0.91 -13.76 8.65
C GLU A 94 1.58 -15.13 8.63
N LYS A 95 0.78 -16.20 8.64
CA LYS A 95 1.22 -17.60 8.67
C LYS A 95 1.71 -18.09 7.30
N ASP A 96 1.36 -17.41 6.20
CA ASP A 96 1.84 -17.75 4.85
C ASP A 96 2.22 -16.49 4.03
N PRO A 97 3.40 -15.90 4.29
CA PRO A 97 3.78 -14.63 3.68
C PRO A 97 4.15 -14.81 2.20
N VAL A 98 3.15 -14.58 1.35
CA VAL A 98 3.31 -14.37 -0.10
C VAL A 98 3.58 -12.90 -0.35
N PHE A 99 4.65 -12.60 -1.09
CA PHE A 99 4.88 -11.23 -1.51
C PHE A 99 3.82 -10.80 -2.52
N THR A 100 3.39 -9.56 -2.35
CA THR A 100 2.29 -8.97 -3.11
C THR A 100 2.82 -7.90 -4.02
N ASN A 101 2.40 -7.94 -5.28
CA ASN A 101 2.49 -6.79 -6.16
C ASN A 101 1.12 -6.12 -6.21
N VAL A 102 1.07 -4.80 -6.11
CA VAL A 102 -0.15 -4.01 -6.25
C VAL A 102 0.08 -2.89 -7.25
N ILE A 103 -1.00 -2.48 -7.90
CA ILE A 103 -1.00 -1.36 -8.84
C ILE A 103 -2.18 -0.45 -8.55
N GLY A 104 -1.96 0.85 -8.57
CA GLY A 104 -3.02 1.83 -8.39
C GLY A 104 -2.57 3.25 -8.67
N MET A 105 -3.53 4.14 -8.87
CA MET A 105 -3.27 5.57 -8.98
C MET A 105 -2.95 6.13 -7.60
N PHE A 106 -1.82 6.82 -7.45
CA PHE A 106 -1.48 7.51 -6.21
C PHE A 106 -2.52 8.59 -5.91
N VAL A 107 -3.10 8.60 -4.71
CA VAL A 107 -4.09 9.64 -4.34
C VAL A 107 -3.69 10.44 -3.11
N GLY A 108 -2.66 10.02 -2.38
CA GLY A 108 -2.14 10.76 -1.25
C GLY A 108 -1.24 9.92 -0.36
N TYR A 109 -0.74 10.54 0.70
CA TYR A 109 0.10 9.92 1.69
C TYR A 109 -0.13 10.57 3.07
N GLY A 110 0.17 9.83 4.13
CA GLY A 110 0.08 10.31 5.51
C GLY A 110 1.33 11.06 5.97
N GLU A 111 1.31 11.55 7.20
CA GLU A 111 2.52 12.06 7.86
C GLU A 111 3.42 10.89 8.31
N PRO A 112 4.76 11.03 8.24
CA PRO A 112 5.67 10.05 8.79
C PRO A 112 5.46 9.86 10.30
N ILE A 113 5.37 8.60 10.73
CA ILE A 113 5.22 8.20 12.13
C ILE A 113 6.49 7.46 12.56
N ALA A 114 7.13 7.94 13.63
CA ALA A 114 8.30 7.29 14.21
C ALA A 114 7.90 5.99 14.94
N ILE A 115 8.48 4.87 14.53
CA ILE A 115 8.25 3.56 15.11
C ILE A 115 9.52 3.10 15.81
N SER A 116 9.38 2.58 17.03
CA SER A 116 10.47 1.91 17.72
C SER A 116 10.69 0.51 17.13
N VAL A 117 11.91 0.27 16.67
CA VAL A 117 12.40 -1.01 16.13
C VAL A 117 13.45 -1.56 17.10
N ASP A 118 13.58 -2.88 17.16
CA ASP A 118 14.54 -3.59 18.02
C ASP A 118 14.42 -3.21 19.50
N SER A 119 13.22 -3.40 20.07
CA SER A 119 12.95 -3.28 21.51
C SER A 119 13.31 -1.91 22.12
N GLY A 120 13.22 -0.81 21.36
CA GLY A 120 13.49 0.53 21.89
C GLY A 120 14.76 1.19 21.37
N MET A 121 15.72 0.43 20.83
CA MET A 121 17.06 0.96 20.54
C MET A 121 17.13 1.85 19.30
N ARG A 122 16.23 1.67 18.34
CA ARG A 122 16.26 2.41 17.07
C ARG A 122 14.88 2.94 16.74
N MET A 123 14.80 4.21 16.37
CA MET A 123 13.61 4.79 15.77
C MET A 123 13.70 4.69 14.24
N SER A 124 12.59 4.38 13.60
CA SER A 124 12.48 4.37 12.13
C SER A 124 11.10 4.83 11.71
N ASP A 125 11.05 5.71 10.73
CA ASP A 125 9.81 6.33 10.32
C ASP A 125 9.07 5.44 9.31
N LYS A 126 7.76 5.35 9.47
CA LYS A 126 6.84 4.80 8.48
C LYS A 126 5.91 5.86 7.94
N VAL A 127 5.55 5.73 6.67
CA VAL A 127 4.56 6.57 6.02
C VAL A 127 3.60 5.69 5.24
N ASP A 128 2.32 6.05 5.25
CA ASP A 128 1.30 5.37 4.46
C ASP A 128 1.09 6.08 3.14
N VAL A 129 1.02 5.31 2.06
CA VAL A 129 0.69 5.79 0.71
C VAL A 129 -0.64 5.16 0.29
N ASN A 130 -1.54 5.99 -0.20
CA ASN A 130 -2.87 5.59 -0.61
C ASN A 130 -2.92 5.46 -2.14
N LEU A 131 -3.31 4.27 -2.61
CA LEU A 131 -3.46 3.93 -4.02
C LEU A 131 -4.94 3.65 -4.32
N ARG A 132 -5.51 4.35 -5.31
CA ARG A 132 -6.82 4.01 -5.86
C ARG A 132 -6.65 2.87 -6.86
N LEU A 133 -7.28 1.74 -6.58
CA LEU A 133 -7.25 0.56 -7.43
C LEU A 133 -8.19 0.72 -8.63
N LEU A 134 -8.05 -0.18 -9.61
CA LEU A 134 -9.00 -0.24 -10.73
C LEU A 134 -10.44 -0.50 -10.24
N SER A 135 -10.65 -1.15 -9.08
CA SER A 135 -11.97 -1.34 -8.47
C SER A 135 -12.59 -0.06 -7.88
N ASP A 136 -11.87 1.06 -7.89
CA ASP A 136 -12.19 2.33 -7.20
C ASP A 136 -12.00 2.32 -5.67
N GLU A 137 -11.65 1.17 -5.08
CA GLU A 137 -11.27 1.09 -3.67
C GLU A 137 -9.91 1.77 -3.42
N ILE A 138 -9.75 2.32 -2.22
CA ILE A 138 -8.47 2.88 -1.76
C ILE A 138 -7.70 1.81 -0.97
N LEU A 139 -6.56 1.43 -1.52
CA LEU A 139 -5.59 0.55 -0.89
C LEU A 139 -4.51 1.38 -0.19
N ARG A 140 -4.33 1.14 1.12
CA ARG A 140 -3.26 1.74 1.91
C ARG A 140 -2.05 0.82 1.93
N VAL A 141 -0.88 1.35 1.57
CA VAL A 141 0.40 0.63 1.58
C VAL A 141 1.37 1.37 2.51
N SER A 142 1.90 0.67 3.51
CA SER A 142 2.82 1.25 4.50
C SER A 142 4.28 1.10 4.05
N PHE A 143 5.02 2.19 4.02
CA PHE A 143 6.43 2.22 3.67
C PHE A 143 7.29 2.58 4.87
N TRP A 144 8.44 1.93 5.01
CA TRP A 144 9.53 2.53 5.77
C TRP A 144 10.07 3.68 4.92
N VAL A 145 10.25 4.87 5.52
CA VAL A 145 10.69 6.07 4.78
C VAL A 145 12.01 5.83 4.06
N SER A 146 12.92 5.05 4.65
CA SER A 146 14.19 4.66 4.04
C SER A 146 14.06 3.87 2.73
N HIS A 147 12.95 3.14 2.52
CA HIS A 147 12.74 2.35 1.31
C HIS A 147 12.27 3.20 0.12
N ILE A 148 11.67 4.36 0.40
CA ILE A 148 11.10 5.27 -0.62
C ILE A 148 11.68 6.68 -0.54
N SER A 149 12.82 6.86 0.12
CA SER A 149 13.49 8.16 0.26
C SER A 149 13.89 8.81 -1.06
N HIS A 150 13.97 8.02 -2.14
CA HIS A 150 14.21 8.47 -3.50
C HIS A 150 12.96 9.03 -4.20
N LEU A 151 11.78 8.89 -3.60
CA LEU A 151 10.51 9.37 -4.13
C LEU A 151 10.11 10.69 -3.47
N ASN A 152 9.66 11.65 -4.29
CA ASN A 152 9.11 12.91 -3.81
C ASN A 152 7.58 12.84 -3.74
N LEU A 153 7.04 12.30 -2.64
CA LEU A 153 5.58 12.14 -2.46
C LEU A 153 4.81 13.47 -2.50
N ALA A 154 5.43 14.56 -2.02
CA ALA A 154 4.83 15.89 -2.04
C ALA A 154 4.64 16.40 -3.48
N GLU A 155 5.64 16.17 -4.34
CA GLU A 155 5.55 16.51 -5.76
C GLU A 155 4.46 15.69 -6.46
N PHE A 156 4.40 14.38 -6.22
CA PHE A 156 3.31 13.54 -6.76
C PHE A 156 1.93 13.98 -6.27
N ALA A 157 1.82 14.46 -5.03
CA ALA A 157 0.57 15.01 -4.50
C ALA A 157 0.20 16.34 -5.13
N ALA A 158 1.16 17.17 -5.54
CA ALA A 158 0.92 18.43 -6.23
C ALA A 158 0.58 18.26 -7.73
N MET A 159 0.89 17.11 -8.34
CA MET A 159 0.61 16.89 -9.77
C MET A 159 -0.90 16.94 -10.07
N PRO A 160 -1.33 17.65 -11.13
CA PRO A 160 -2.73 17.65 -11.58
C PRO A 160 -3.20 16.24 -11.99
N GLN A 161 -2.36 15.53 -12.75
CA GLN A 161 -2.56 14.13 -13.08
C GLN A 161 -1.75 13.27 -12.11
N LYS A 162 -2.44 12.44 -11.34
CA LYS A 162 -1.77 11.59 -10.38
C LYS A 162 -1.05 10.43 -11.06
N PRO A 163 0.16 10.08 -10.60
CA PRO A 163 0.92 8.98 -11.19
C PRO A 163 0.32 7.62 -10.83
N ILE A 164 0.57 6.63 -11.68
CA ILE A 164 0.28 5.22 -11.39
C ILE A 164 1.49 4.60 -10.72
N PHE A 165 1.28 3.98 -9.56
CA PHE A 165 2.32 3.28 -8.82
C PHE A 165 2.12 1.78 -8.99
N VAL A 166 3.21 1.09 -9.30
CA VAL A 166 3.34 -0.35 -9.03
C VAL A 166 4.23 -0.50 -7.81
N VAL A 167 3.72 -1.16 -6.77
CA VAL A 167 4.49 -1.54 -5.59
C VAL A 167 4.70 -3.04 -5.62
N ALA A 168 5.93 -3.44 -5.91
CA ALA A 168 6.33 -4.83 -6.05
C ALA A 168 6.98 -5.36 -4.77
N GLU A 169 6.75 -6.65 -4.51
CA GLU A 169 7.33 -7.39 -3.38
C GLU A 169 7.02 -6.80 -1.99
N THR A 170 5.73 -6.56 -1.68
CA THR A 170 5.29 -6.16 -0.32
C THR A 170 4.85 -7.36 0.52
N LYS A 171 4.92 -7.24 1.85
CA LYS A 171 4.41 -8.23 2.81
C LYS A 171 3.33 -7.56 3.65
N PHE A 172 2.10 -8.05 3.55
CA PHE A 172 0.93 -7.43 4.19
C PHE A 172 0.79 -5.94 3.89
N LEU A 173 1.02 -5.56 2.62
CA LEU A 173 1.01 -4.17 2.18
C LEU A 173 2.01 -3.26 2.93
N SER A 174 2.99 -3.86 3.61
CA SER A 174 4.13 -3.15 4.18
C SER A 174 5.37 -3.42 3.34
N SER A 175 6.15 -2.37 3.11
CA SER A 175 7.43 -2.47 2.41
C SER A 175 8.46 -3.29 3.21
N LEU A 176 9.37 -3.93 2.49
CA LEU A 176 10.61 -4.54 2.97
C LEU A 176 11.79 -4.00 2.17
N SER A 177 13.01 -4.39 2.51
CA SER A 177 14.22 -4.00 1.78
C SER A 177 14.22 -4.40 0.30
N ALA A 178 13.46 -5.44 -0.06
CA ALA A 178 13.29 -5.88 -1.45
C ALA A 178 12.18 -5.15 -2.20
N THR A 179 11.33 -4.38 -1.51
CA THR A 179 10.20 -3.68 -2.14
C THR A 179 10.71 -2.66 -3.16
N LYS A 180 10.08 -2.67 -4.34
CA LYS A 180 10.34 -1.73 -5.43
C LYS A 180 9.09 -0.95 -5.75
N VAL A 181 9.25 0.34 -5.99
CA VAL A 181 8.17 1.21 -6.46
C VAL A 181 8.51 1.67 -7.88
N TYR A 182 7.64 1.37 -8.83
CA TYR A 182 7.73 1.85 -10.20
C TYR A 182 6.67 2.92 -10.40
N VAL A 183 7.10 4.09 -10.86
CA VAL A 183 6.23 5.24 -11.12
C VAL A 183 5.95 5.31 -12.61
N ASN A 184 4.66 5.33 -12.99
CA ASN A 184 4.18 5.31 -14.38
C ASN A 184 4.87 4.24 -15.26
N PRO A 185 4.90 2.96 -14.84
CA PRO A 185 5.45 1.91 -15.69
C PRO A 185 4.66 1.79 -16.99
N ASP A 186 5.37 1.55 -18.09
CA ASP A 186 4.80 1.32 -19.41
C ASP A 186 4.28 -0.12 -19.51
N ILE A 187 3.09 -0.34 -18.96
CA ILE A 187 2.38 -1.63 -18.93
C ILE A 187 0.87 -1.41 -19.18
N PRO A 188 0.16 -2.39 -19.77
CA PRO A 188 -1.27 -2.25 -20.09
C PRO A 188 -2.15 -1.89 -18.88
N GLU A 189 -1.87 -2.47 -17.72
CA GLU A 189 -2.64 -2.23 -16.49
C GLU A 189 -2.54 -0.77 -16.02
N ALA A 190 -1.39 -0.13 -16.23
CA ALA A 190 -1.20 1.27 -15.88
C ALA A 190 -1.99 2.19 -16.81
N GLU A 191 -2.05 1.88 -18.10
CA GLU A 191 -2.85 2.61 -19.08
C GLU A 191 -4.35 2.45 -18.82
N GLU A 192 -4.80 1.26 -18.43
CA GLU A 192 -6.20 1.00 -18.08
C GLU A 192 -6.65 1.85 -16.89
N ILE A 193 -5.85 1.90 -15.81
CA ILE A 193 -6.14 2.75 -14.63
C ILE A 193 -6.13 4.23 -15.02
N ARG A 194 -5.14 4.66 -15.83
CA ARG A 194 -5.08 6.04 -16.34
C ARG A 194 -6.31 6.40 -17.15
N HIS A 195 -6.77 5.51 -18.03
CA HIS A 195 -7.97 5.73 -18.83
C HIS A 195 -9.22 5.83 -17.95
N ARG A 196 -9.38 4.92 -16.99
CA ARG A 196 -10.52 4.92 -16.05
C ARG A 196 -10.61 6.22 -15.25
N PHE A 197 -9.47 6.75 -14.80
CA PHE A 197 -9.42 7.92 -13.93
C PHE A 197 -8.93 9.19 -14.65
N LYS A 198 -9.04 9.26 -15.98
CA LYS A 198 -8.56 10.40 -16.78
C LYS A 198 -9.13 11.75 -16.35
N ASN A 199 -10.38 11.77 -15.89
CA ASN A 199 -11.09 12.96 -15.42
C ASN A 199 -11.10 13.07 -13.88
N TYR A 200 -10.23 12.33 -13.19
CA TYR A 200 -10.12 12.45 -11.75
C TYR A 200 -9.64 13.85 -11.39
N LEU A 201 -10.54 14.64 -10.82
CA LEU A 201 -10.19 15.85 -10.11
C LEU A 201 -9.84 15.41 -8.69
N ALA A 202 -8.58 15.61 -8.30
CA ALA A 202 -8.21 15.47 -6.89
C ALA A 202 -9.17 16.36 -6.08
N PRO A 203 -9.86 15.83 -5.05
CA PRO A 203 -10.65 16.68 -4.19
C PRO A 203 -9.74 17.80 -3.68
N GLU A 204 -10.08 19.06 -3.98
CA GLU A 204 -9.42 20.21 -3.39
C GLU A 204 -9.46 20.03 -1.88
N HIS A 205 -8.29 19.76 -1.29
CA HIS A 205 -8.01 19.69 0.15
C HIS A 205 -9.25 19.58 1.03
N THR A 206 -10.04 18.52 0.86
CA THR A 206 -11.10 18.24 1.80
C THR A 206 -10.39 17.57 2.94
N SER A 207 -10.09 18.36 3.97
CA SER A 207 -9.62 17.96 5.29
C SER A 207 -10.61 16.98 5.94
N GLN A 208 -10.81 15.82 5.34
CA GLN A 208 -11.62 14.74 5.86
C GLN A 208 -10.67 13.62 6.27
N SER A 209 -10.35 13.72 7.55
CA SER A 209 -9.87 12.66 8.44
C SER A 209 -8.34 12.44 8.52
N LEU A 210 -7.66 13.41 9.11
CA LEU A 210 -6.57 13.15 10.08
C LEU A 210 -7.08 12.45 11.37
N ALA A 211 -8.31 11.93 11.39
CA ALA A 211 -8.90 11.41 12.61
C ALA A 211 -8.53 9.95 12.90
N SER A 212 -8.11 9.15 11.90
CA SER A 212 -7.89 7.71 12.05
C SER A 212 -6.41 7.27 12.19
N THR A 213 -5.45 8.18 12.05
CA THR A 213 -4.02 7.84 11.98
C THR A 213 -3.34 7.57 13.32
N ASN A 214 -3.94 7.98 14.45
CA ASN A 214 -3.37 7.80 15.80
C ASN A 214 -4.14 6.80 16.67
N ALA A 215 -4.94 5.91 16.06
CA ALA A 215 -5.73 4.94 16.81
C ALA A 215 -4.90 3.68 17.16
N LYS A 216 -4.84 3.34 18.46
CA LYS A 216 -4.24 2.10 18.96
C LYS A 216 -5.21 0.93 18.80
N ASP A 217 -4.74 -0.21 18.31
CA ASP A 217 -5.54 -1.44 18.35
C ASP A 217 -5.83 -1.83 19.79
N ALA A 218 -7.10 -2.13 20.08
CA ALA A 218 -7.57 -2.56 21.40
C ALA A 218 -8.74 -3.53 21.25
N VAL A 219 -8.93 -4.42 22.24
CA VAL A 219 -10.16 -5.23 22.35
C VAL A 219 -11.14 -4.56 23.31
N ILE A 220 -12.44 -4.81 23.12
CA ILE A 220 -13.53 -4.20 23.92
C ILE A 220 -13.26 -4.34 25.43
N LEU A 221 -12.78 -5.51 25.87
CA LEU A 221 -12.49 -5.78 27.27
C LEU A 221 -11.44 -4.83 27.87
N GLU A 222 -10.40 -4.46 27.12
CA GLU A 222 -9.36 -3.54 27.59
C GLU A 222 -9.90 -2.12 27.77
N LEU A 223 -10.82 -1.70 26.88
CA LEU A 223 -11.47 -0.39 26.97
C LEU A 223 -12.42 -0.29 28.16
N LEU A 224 -13.08 -1.38 28.54
CA LEU A 224 -13.96 -1.43 29.72
C LEU A 224 -13.21 -1.18 31.03
N TYR A 225 -11.91 -1.50 31.09
CA TYR A 225 -11.06 -1.29 32.27
C TYR A 225 -10.16 -0.05 32.17
N LEU A 226 -10.32 0.77 31.12
CA LEU A 226 -9.54 1.99 30.96
C LEU A 226 -10.10 3.11 31.84
N THR A 227 -9.23 3.83 32.55
CA THR A 227 -9.62 5.03 33.30
C THR A 227 -9.71 6.24 32.38
N LEU A 228 -10.58 7.21 32.70
CA LEU A 228 -10.79 8.43 31.90
C LEU A 228 -9.49 9.22 31.66
N GLU A 229 -8.64 9.33 32.68
CA GLU A 229 -7.31 9.97 32.62
C GLU A 229 -6.38 9.26 31.63
N LYS A 230 -6.46 7.93 31.55
CA LYS A 230 -5.68 7.14 30.58
C LYS A 230 -6.32 7.18 29.21
N ALA A 231 -7.62 7.39 29.07
CA ALA A 231 -8.31 7.43 27.78
C ALA A 231 -8.20 8.80 27.08
N GLN A 232 -7.98 9.88 27.83
CA GLN A 232 -8.07 11.24 27.33
C GLN A 232 -7.10 11.51 26.17
N GLY A 233 -7.64 11.96 25.04
CA GLY A 233 -6.86 12.27 23.83
C GLY A 233 -6.35 11.03 23.06
N GLN A 234 -6.57 9.82 23.58
CA GLN A 234 -6.24 8.60 22.87
C GLN A 234 -7.36 8.20 21.91
N LYS A 235 -6.99 7.60 20.79
CA LYS A 235 -7.92 6.99 19.84
C LYS A 235 -7.68 5.49 19.86
N PHE A 236 -8.74 4.71 19.73
CA PHE A 236 -8.67 3.25 19.70
C PHE A 236 -9.34 2.72 18.44
N ARG A 237 -8.77 1.65 17.89
CA ARG A 237 -9.34 0.87 16.79
C ARG A 237 -9.72 -0.49 17.35
N VAL A 238 -10.98 -0.87 17.15
CA VAL A 238 -11.56 -2.09 17.72
C VAL A 238 -12.27 -2.84 16.60
N GLU A 239 -12.06 -4.14 16.54
CA GLU A 239 -12.89 -5.04 15.74
C GLU A 239 -14.06 -5.51 16.60
N ALA A 240 -15.29 -5.27 16.12
CA ALA A 240 -16.52 -5.57 16.86
C ALA A 240 -17.67 -5.91 15.92
N GLU A 241 -18.62 -6.71 16.41
CA GLU A 241 -19.88 -7.01 15.74
C GLU A 241 -20.99 -6.09 16.29
N VAL A 242 -21.77 -5.48 15.39
CA VAL A 242 -22.91 -4.65 15.78
C VAL A 242 -24.11 -5.55 16.05
N THR A 243 -24.53 -5.66 17.31
CA THR A 243 -25.65 -6.52 17.71
C THR A 243 -26.99 -5.80 17.68
N GLU A 244 -27.02 -4.50 18.00
CA GLU A 244 -28.24 -3.70 18.09
C GLU A 244 -27.93 -2.22 17.81
N VAL A 245 -28.90 -1.47 17.29
CA VAL A 245 -28.80 -0.02 17.06
C VAL A 245 -29.97 0.67 17.76
N ASP A 246 -29.69 1.46 18.79
CA ASP A 246 -30.69 2.29 19.46
C ASP A 246 -31.20 3.39 18.51
N THR A 247 -32.51 3.45 18.32
CA THR A 247 -33.18 4.42 17.44
C THR A 247 -34.08 5.41 18.19
N THR A 248 -34.05 5.40 19.52
CA THR A 248 -34.96 6.17 20.38
C THR A 248 -34.90 7.68 20.12
N ASN A 249 -33.74 8.21 19.72
CA ASN A 249 -33.52 9.65 19.48
C ASN A 249 -33.35 10.03 18.00
N GLY A 250 -33.77 9.16 17.07
CA GLY A 250 -33.60 9.38 15.63
C GLY A 250 -32.16 9.11 15.14
N ARG A 251 -32.01 8.82 13.84
CA ARG A 251 -30.71 8.44 13.23
C ARG A 251 -29.93 9.60 12.64
N TYR A 252 -30.55 10.77 12.53
CA TYR A 252 -30.00 11.94 11.88
C TYR A 252 -30.41 13.20 12.63
N TYR A 253 -29.64 14.26 12.47
CA TYR A 253 -29.99 15.58 12.97
C TYR A 253 -29.68 16.66 11.94
N GLU A 254 -30.37 17.78 12.09
CA GLU A 254 -30.19 18.96 11.25
C GLU A 254 -28.97 19.75 11.73
N SER A 255 -28.02 19.96 10.83
CA SER A 255 -26.76 20.65 11.10
C SER A 255 -26.59 21.89 10.22
N CYS A 256 -25.83 22.87 10.71
CA CYS A 256 -25.41 24.02 9.93
C CYS A 256 -24.50 23.57 8.77
N PRO A 257 -24.76 23.97 7.50
CA PRO A 257 -23.89 23.61 6.39
C PRO A 257 -22.47 24.17 6.53
N ASP A 258 -22.31 25.30 7.23
CA ASP A 258 -21.01 26.01 7.33
C ASP A 258 -20.15 25.56 8.53
N CYS A 259 -20.77 25.24 9.68
CA CYS A 259 -20.02 24.84 10.89
C CYS A 259 -20.39 23.47 11.48
N HIS A 260 -21.36 22.77 10.88
CA HIS A 260 -21.77 21.41 11.23
C HIS A 260 -22.32 21.22 12.66
N LEU A 261 -22.54 22.30 13.40
CA LEU A 261 -23.20 22.26 14.70
C LEU A 261 -24.69 21.95 14.54
N LYS A 262 -25.24 21.16 15.48
CA LYS A 262 -26.66 20.84 15.55
C LYS A 262 -27.50 22.11 15.67
N LEU A 263 -28.52 22.20 14.83
CA LEU A 263 -29.42 23.36 14.80
C LEU A 263 -30.58 23.13 15.77
N PRO A 264 -30.81 24.04 16.72
CA PRO A 264 -32.03 24.01 17.50
C PRO A 264 -33.21 24.43 16.62
N PRO A 265 -34.41 23.84 16.80
CA PRO A 265 -35.60 24.28 16.09
C PRO A 265 -35.92 25.75 16.45
N ALA A 266 -36.08 26.61 15.44
CA ALA A 266 -36.38 28.02 15.65
C ALA A 266 -37.87 28.22 15.97
N LYS A 267 -38.17 29.18 16.87
CA LYS A 267 -39.56 29.59 17.17
C LYS A 267 -40.14 30.35 15.97
N GLY A 268 -40.80 29.64 15.06
CA GLY A 268 -41.43 30.23 13.86
C GLY A 268 -41.36 29.38 12.60
N GLY A 269 -40.68 28.23 12.64
CA GLY A 269 -40.42 27.39 11.47
C GLY A 269 -39.13 27.79 10.78
N GLY A 270 -38.28 26.80 10.48
CA GLY A 270 -36.93 27.00 9.95
C GLY A 270 -35.82 26.74 10.99
N TYR A 271 -34.58 26.85 10.54
CA TYR A 271 -33.39 26.58 11.35
C TYR A 271 -32.46 27.81 11.34
N SER A 272 -31.90 28.12 12.50
CA SER A 272 -30.94 29.22 12.64
C SER A 272 -29.72 28.73 13.41
N CYS A 273 -28.55 28.92 12.83
CA CYS A 273 -27.28 28.73 13.50
C CYS A 273 -27.00 29.92 14.43
N ILE A 274 -26.48 29.66 15.62
CA ILE A 274 -26.07 30.71 16.57
C ILE A 274 -24.94 31.59 15.98
N GLN A 275 -24.11 31.00 15.11
CA GLN A 275 -22.96 31.67 14.50
C GLN A 275 -23.27 32.25 13.12
N HIS A 276 -24.10 31.57 12.32
CA HIS A 276 -24.30 31.89 10.90
C HIS A 276 -25.72 32.41 10.58
N GLY A 277 -26.59 32.57 11.60
CA GLY A 277 -27.95 33.05 11.41
C GLY A 277 -28.86 32.03 10.70
N PRO A 278 -29.89 32.48 9.95
CA PRO A 278 -30.81 31.60 9.25
C PRO A 278 -30.10 30.75 8.19
N VAL A 279 -30.28 29.43 8.26
CA VAL A 279 -29.62 28.48 7.35
C VAL A 279 -30.60 27.42 6.84
N THR A 280 -30.36 26.90 5.64
CA THR A 280 -30.98 25.66 5.18
C THR A 280 -30.18 24.49 5.76
N PRO A 281 -30.77 23.64 6.62
CA PRO A 281 -30.04 22.60 7.31
C PRO A 281 -29.54 21.52 6.35
N LYS A 282 -28.41 20.91 6.70
CA LYS A 282 -27.95 19.65 6.11
C LYS A 282 -28.20 18.51 7.09
N LEU A 283 -28.77 17.42 6.62
CA LEU A 283 -28.90 16.18 7.39
C LEU A 283 -27.53 15.52 7.53
N VAL A 284 -27.19 15.17 8.78
CA VAL A 284 -26.00 14.40 9.16
C VAL A 284 -26.43 13.19 9.95
#